data_AF-A0AAJ5F5Y3-F1
#
_entry.id   AF-A0AAJ5F5Y3-F1
#
_cell.length_a   1.000
_cell.length_b   1.000
_cell.length_c   1.000
_cell.angle_alpha   90.00
_cell.angle_beta   90.00
_cell.angle_gamma   90.00
#
_symmetry.space_group_name_H-M   'P 1'
#
loop_
_entity.id
_entity.type
_entity.pdbx_description
1 polymer ?
#
loop_
_entity_poly.entity_id
_entity_poly.type
_entity_poly.pdbx_seq_one_letter_code
_entity_poly.pdbx_strand_id
1 'polypeptide(L)'
;MSRLAVTLPLLVCACWSLAGAAPLRPNDLPPAPRGGTPGRGNPNVGAVQSAVPTLELLLTVRLLTELTARGTLTFGPDAAEVLRAELRPLATAPALGPLAAEQVQTRLLAALTGPQRALLTRARADLDRRAELLAARARFAAPDGPVNPTLTRYGFQVPGGLGVVLRLTQHPEDNPYLDSAPNRAALQRLLTTLAR
;
A
#
# COMPACT_ATOMS: atom_id res chain seq x y z
N MET A 1 12.85 41.64 22.43
CA MET A 1 12.66 42.77 21.49
C MET A 1 13.75 42.69 20.45
N SER A 2 13.37 42.70 19.16
CA SER A 2 14.18 43.00 17.96
C SER A 2 13.65 42.17 16.80
N ARG A 3 12.74 42.80 16.06
CA ARG A 3 12.26 42.40 14.75
C ARG A 3 13.26 42.94 13.72
N LEU A 4 13.65 42.12 12.75
CA LEU A 4 14.22 42.62 11.49
C LEU A 4 13.36 42.08 10.35
N ALA A 5 12.43 42.93 9.94
CA ALA A 5 11.75 42.84 8.67
C ALA A 5 12.74 43.26 7.58
N VAL A 6 12.84 42.47 6.51
CA VAL A 6 13.43 42.91 5.24
C VAL A 6 12.35 42.72 4.18
N THR A 7 11.92 43.86 3.67
CA THR A 7 10.90 44.05 2.65
C THR A 7 11.60 44.65 1.42
N LEU A 8 10.98 44.48 0.25
CA LEU A 8 11.20 45.14 -1.06
C LEU A 8 12.01 44.36 -2.13
N PRO A 9 11.78 44.60 -3.44
CA PRO A 9 10.50 44.56 -4.17
C PRO A 9 10.63 44.13 -5.66
N LEU A 10 9.53 44.28 -6.42
CA LEU A 10 9.41 44.51 -7.88
C LEU A 10 9.89 43.40 -8.86
N LEU A 11 8.99 42.73 -9.59
CA LEU A 11 8.24 43.20 -10.78
C LEU A 11 9.11 43.29 -12.05
N VAL A 12 8.99 42.27 -12.90
CA VAL A 12 9.33 42.33 -14.33
C VAL A 12 8.20 41.70 -15.13
N CYS A 13 7.55 42.54 -15.93
CA CYS A 13 6.72 42.19 -17.08
C CYS A 13 7.58 41.62 -18.21
N ALA A 14 7.10 40.57 -18.86
CA ALA A 14 7.33 40.29 -20.28
C ALA A 14 6.12 39.48 -20.78
N CYS A 15 5.15 40.10 -21.44
CA CYS A 15 5.11 40.37 -22.88
C CYS A 15 5.24 39.12 -23.77
N TRP A 16 4.05 38.66 -24.19
CA TRP A 16 3.69 38.29 -25.56
C TRP A 16 4.33 37.04 -26.18
N SER A 17 3.47 36.07 -26.48
CA SER A 17 3.34 35.55 -27.85
C SER A 17 1.95 34.92 -28.02
N LEU A 18 1.05 35.66 -28.69
CA LEU A 18 -0.11 35.05 -29.35
C LEU A 18 0.42 34.34 -30.61
N ALA A 19 0.49 33.02 -30.59
CA ALA A 19 0.59 32.22 -31.80
C ALA A 19 -0.83 31.88 -32.25
N GLY A 20 -1.22 32.40 -33.42
CA GLY A 20 -2.47 32.05 -34.08
C GLY A 20 -2.48 30.58 -34.46
N ALA A 21 -3.41 29.81 -33.88
CA ALA A 21 -3.75 28.48 -34.37
C ALA A 21 -4.90 28.62 -35.38
N ALA A 22 -4.63 28.27 -36.63
CA ALA A 22 -5.63 28.13 -37.66
C ALA A 22 -6.68 27.07 -37.26
N PRO A 23 -7.98 27.22 -37.60
CA PRO A 23 -8.96 26.19 -37.37
C PRO A 23 -8.69 24.99 -38.29
N LEU A 24 -8.18 23.90 -37.70
CA LEU A 24 -8.09 22.60 -38.37
C LEU A 24 -9.51 22.10 -38.67
N ARG A 25 -9.76 21.75 -39.93
CA ARG A 25 -11.03 21.17 -40.38
C ARG A 25 -11.24 19.79 -39.72
N PRO A 26 -12.47 19.41 -39.33
CA PRO A 26 -12.70 18.21 -38.51
C PRO A 26 -12.48 16.84 -39.19
N ASN A 27 -11.99 16.76 -40.44
CA ASN A 27 -12.20 15.55 -41.25
C ASN A 27 -10.99 15.02 -42.06
N ASP A 28 -9.79 15.53 -41.87
CA ASP A 28 -8.60 15.07 -42.62
C ASP A 28 -7.58 14.31 -41.75
N LEU A 29 -8.04 13.43 -40.86
CA LEU A 29 -7.17 12.45 -40.22
C LEU A 29 -7.25 11.11 -40.99
N PRO A 30 -6.14 10.58 -41.51
CA PRO A 30 -6.13 9.25 -42.09
C PRO A 30 -6.48 8.21 -41.00
N PRO A 31 -7.25 7.16 -41.32
CA PRO A 31 -7.54 6.10 -40.35
C PRO A 31 -6.21 5.45 -39.93
N ALA A 32 -5.92 5.52 -38.63
CA ALA A 32 -4.76 4.85 -38.07
C ALA A 32 -4.83 3.34 -38.40
N PRO A 33 -3.72 2.71 -38.82
CA PRO A 33 -3.70 1.27 -39.07
C PRO A 33 -4.08 0.54 -37.78
N ARG A 34 -5.23 -0.15 -37.80
CA ARG A 34 -5.63 -1.08 -36.75
C ARG A 34 -4.73 -2.31 -36.82
N GLY A 35 -3.51 -2.16 -36.30
CA GLY A 35 -2.66 -3.30 -35.95
C GLY A 35 -3.34 -4.05 -34.82
N GLY A 36 -4.05 -5.13 -35.16
CA GLY A 36 -4.52 -6.11 -34.20
C GLY A 36 -3.32 -6.78 -33.54
N THR A 37 -2.86 -6.24 -32.42
CA THR A 37 -2.01 -7.01 -31.51
C THR A 37 -2.86 -8.12 -30.90
N PRO A 38 -2.46 -9.40 -31.02
CA PRO A 38 -3.16 -10.49 -30.37
C PRO A 38 -3.20 -10.23 -28.86
N GLY A 39 -4.35 -10.53 -28.26
CA GLY A 39 -4.67 -10.28 -26.86
C GLY A 39 -3.58 -10.80 -25.92
N ARG A 40 -2.70 -9.90 -25.50
CA ARG A 40 -1.80 -10.11 -24.37
C ARG A 40 -2.69 -10.00 -23.13
N GLY A 41 -3.18 -11.13 -22.63
CA GLY A 41 -3.88 -11.19 -21.35
C GLY A 41 -3.07 -10.41 -20.31
N ASN A 42 -3.72 -9.49 -19.59
CA ASN A 42 -3.06 -8.50 -18.73
C ASN A 42 -2.13 -9.23 -17.73
N PRO A 43 -0.79 -9.24 -17.94
CA PRO A 43 0.14 -10.10 -17.20
C PRO A 43 0.21 -9.75 -15.70
N ASN A 44 -0.45 -8.68 -15.29
CA ASN A 44 -0.42 -8.13 -13.94
C ASN A 44 -1.46 -8.74 -12.98
N VAL A 45 -2.49 -9.47 -13.44
CA VAL A 45 -3.51 -10.00 -12.51
C VAL A 45 -2.98 -11.22 -11.75
N GLY A 46 -2.35 -12.17 -12.45
CA GLY A 46 -1.74 -13.36 -11.82
C GLY A 46 -0.59 -13.02 -10.88
N ALA A 47 0.25 -12.05 -11.25
CA ALA A 47 1.38 -11.58 -10.44
C ALA A 47 0.95 -10.89 -9.14
N VAL A 48 -0.19 -10.17 -9.15
CA VAL A 48 -0.77 -9.64 -7.91
C VAL A 48 -1.29 -10.77 -7.04
N GLN A 49 -1.96 -11.76 -7.62
CA GLN A 49 -2.54 -12.87 -6.86
C GLN A 49 -1.48 -13.67 -6.09
N SER A 50 -0.29 -13.86 -6.65
CA SER A 50 0.82 -14.51 -5.94
C SER A 50 1.35 -13.70 -4.76
N ALA A 51 1.23 -12.36 -4.79
CA ALA A 51 1.68 -11.49 -3.71
C ALA A 51 0.64 -11.31 -2.59
N VAL A 52 -0.64 -11.64 -2.83
CA VAL A 52 -1.75 -11.41 -1.89
C VAL A 52 -1.47 -11.94 -0.48
N PRO A 53 -0.98 -13.17 -0.27
CA PRO A 53 -0.71 -13.67 1.09
C PRO A 53 0.27 -12.79 1.88
N THR A 54 1.35 -12.36 1.24
CA THR A 54 2.36 -11.48 1.84
C THR A 54 1.79 -10.09 2.11
N LEU A 55 0.96 -9.56 1.20
CA LEU A 55 0.29 -8.27 1.38
C LEU A 55 -0.72 -8.31 2.54
N GLU A 56 -1.51 -9.37 2.67
CA GLU A 56 -2.47 -9.54 3.77
C GLU A 56 -1.78 -9.69 5.13
N LEU A 57 -0.62 -10.38 5.17
CA LEU A 57 0.20 -10.44 6.37
C LEU A 57 0.72 -9.06 6.77
N LEU A 58 1.25 -8.27 5.82
CA LEU A 58 1.70 -6.89 6.09
C LEU A 58 0.59 -6.03 6.70
N LEU A 59 -0.62 -6.15 6.16
CA LEU A 59 -1.79 -5.40 6.63
C LEU A 59 -2.22 -5.87 8.01
N THR A 60 -2.18 -7.18 8.26
CA THR A 60 -2.46 -7.76 9.57
C THR A 60 -1.49 -7.22 10.62
N VAL A 61 -0.17 -7.29 10.36
CA VAL A 61 0.86 -6.77 11.29
C VAL A 61 0.69 -5.27 11.51
N ARG A 62 0.46 -4.50 10.45
CA ARG A 62 0.18 -3.06 10.54
C ARG A 62 -1.01 -2.79 11.47
N LEU A 63 -2.14 -3.45 11.25
CA LEU A 63 -3.37 -3.20 12.02
C LEU A 63 -3.23 -3.65 13.47
N LEU A 64 -2.59 -4.78 13.74
CA LEU A 64 -2.27 -5.21 15.11
C LEU A 64 -1.39 -4.16 15.81
N THR A 65 -0.38 -3.62 15.11
CA THR A 65 0.47 -2.54 15.64
C THR A 65 -0.35 -1.28 15.96
N GLU A 66 -1.23 -0.85 15.05
CA GLU A 66 -2.03 0.36 15.25
C GLU A 66 -3.05 0.20 16.39
N LEU A 67 -3.73 -0.94 16.48
CA LEU A 67 -4.75 -1.19 17.49
C LEU A 67 -4.15 -1.32 18.90
N THR A 68 -2.97 -1.94 19.00
CA THR A 68 -2.24 -2.07 20.27
C THR A 68 -1.66 -0.75 20.73
N ALA A 69 -1.07 0.03 19.82
CA ALA A 69 -0.56 1.37 20.13
C ALA A 69 -1.65 2.32 20.65
N ARG A 70 -2.91 2.12 20.25
CA ARG A 70 -4.07 2.90 20.74
C ARG A 70 -4.70 2.33 22.01
N GLY A 71 -4.21 1.20 22.52
CA GLY A 71 -4.82 0.49 23.66
C GLY A 71 -6.20 -0.11 23.37
N THR A 72 -6.64 -0.12 22.10
CA THR A 72 -7.92 -0.73 21.70
C THR A 72 -7.85 -2.25 21.70
N LEU A 73 -6.65 -2.79 21.47
CA LEU A 73 -6.39 -4.22 21.49
C LEU A 73 -5.26 -4.48 22.49
N THR A 74 -5.53 -5.30 23.49
CA THR A 74 -4.56 -5.78 24.47
C THR A 74 -4.46 -7.30 24.38
N PHE A 75 -3.32 -7.86 24.78
CA PHE A 75 -3.06 -9.29 24.78
C PHE A 75 -2.77 -9.77 26.20
N GLY A 76 -3.30 -10.94 26.56
CA GLY A 76 -2.82 -11.67 27.72
C GLY A 76 -1.43 -12.25 27.47
N PRO A 77 -0.72 -12.69 28.53
CA PRO A 77 0.66 -13.17 28.42
C PRO A 77 0.81 -14.33 27.44
N ASP A 78 -0.09 -15.32 27.48
CA ASP A 78 -0.03 -16.50 26.61
C ASP A 78 -0.19 -16.13 25.12
N ALA A 79 -1.17 -15.27 24.81
CA ALA A 79 -1.37 -14.80 23.44
C ALA A 79 -0.19 -13.94 22.96
N ALA A 80 0.39 -13.12 23.85
CA ALA A 80 1.55 -12.30 23.51
C ALA A 80 2.79 -13.14 23.19
N GLU A 81 3.04 -14.23 23.95
CA GLU A 81 4.12 -15.18 23.66
C GLU A 81 3.93 -15.86 22.29
N VAL A 82 2.73 -16.38 22.00
CA VAL A 82 2.43 -17.01 20.71
C VAL A 82 2.64 -16.03 19.56
N LEU A 83 2.12 -14.81 19.67
CA LEU A 83 2.31 -13.77 18.65
C LEU A 83 3.78 -13.42 18.47
N ARG A 84 4.57 -13.32 19.55
CA ARG A 84 6.01 -13.06 19.45
C ARG A 84 6.75 -14.20 18.75
N ALA A 85 6.40 -15.45 19.05
CA ALA A 85 7.02 -16.61 18.41
C ALA A 85 6.81 -16.61 16.90
N GLU A 86 5.62 -16.23 16.43
CA GLU A 86 5.30 -16.15 15.00
C GLU A 86 5.88 -14.89 14.31
N LEU A 87 5.97 -13.76 15.03
CA LEU A 87 6.44 -12.49 14.46
C LEU A 87 7.97 -12.35 14.44
N ARG A 88 8.70 -12.95 15.39
CA ARG A 88 10.17 -12.83 15.46
C ARG A 88 10.88 -13.32 14.20
N PRO A 89 10.54 -14.49 13.61
CA PRO A 89 11.18 -14.96 12.38
C PRO A 89 11.05 -13.98 11.21
N LEU A 90 9.95 -13.21 11.14
CA LEU A 90 9.75 -12.23 10.07
C LEU A 90 10.82 -11.13 10.06
N ALA A 91 11.47 -10.86 11.19
CA ALA A 91 12.51 -9.83 11.30
C ALA A 91 13.88 -10.27 10.76
N THR A 92 14.10 -11.58 10.55
CA THR A 92 15.42 -12.13 10.22
C THR A 92 15.41 -13.13 9.06
N ALA A 93 14.26 -13.71 8.72
CA ALA A 93 14.16 -14.67 7.63
C ALA A 93 14.53 -13.99 6.28
N PRO A 94 15.49 -14.54 5.51
CA PRO A 94 15.96 -13.92 4.27
C PRO A 94 14.88 -13.86 3.17
N ALA A 95 13.89 -14.75 3.24
CA ALA A 95 12.78 -14.82 2.30
C ALA A 95 11.46 -15.04 3.06
N LEU A 96 10.37 -14.53 2.49
CA LEU A 96 9.00 -14.70 2.98
C LEU A 96 8.10 -15.01 1.78
N GLY A 97 8.13 -16.26 1.33
CA GLY A 97 7.27 -16.71 0.24
C GLY A 97 5.77 -16.72 0.62
N PRO A 98 4.87 -16.76 -0.39
CA PRO A 98 3.43 -16.58 -0.16
C PRO A 98 2.81 -17.63 0.78
N LEU A 99 3.22 -18.89 0.66
CA LEU A 99 2.74 -19.98 1.54
C LEU A 99 3.17 -19.75 2.99
N ALA A 100 4.41 -19.33 3.22
CA ALA A 100 4.91 -19.02 4.55
C ALA A 100 4.17 -17.82 5.15
N ALA A 101 3.91 -16.78 4.34
CA ALA A 101 3.14 -15.63 4.76
C ALA A 101 1.70 -15.99 5.17
N GLU A 102 1.01 -16.84 4.39
CA GLU A 102 -0.33 -17.33 4.70
C GLU A 102 -0.37 -18.14 6.01
N GLN A 103 0.61 -19.03 6.20
CA GLN A 103 0.74 -19.84 7.41
C GLN A 103 0.95 -18.96 8.65
N VAL A 104 1.87 -18.00 8.57
CA VAL A 104 2.09 -17.04 9.67
C VAL A 104 0.81 -16.26 9.93
N GLN A 105 0.14 -15.73 8.90
CA GLN A 105 -1.11 -15.00 9.09
C GLN A 105 -2.18 -15.84 9.79
N THR A 106 -2.36 -17.09 9.38
CA THR A 106 -3.34 -18.00 9.99
C THR A 106 -3.04 -18.23 11.46
N ARG A 107 -1.76 -18.43 11.82
CA ARG A 107 -1.35 -18.61 13.21
C ARG A 107 -1.52 -17.35 14.05
N LEU A 108 -1.21 -16.18 13.49
CA LEU A 108 -1.48 -14.90 14.13
C LEU A 108 -2.98 -14.75 14.44
N LEU A 109 -3.84 -15.04 13.46
CA LEU A 109 -5.30 -14.96 13.63
C LEU A 109 -5.84 -16.01 14.61
N ALA A 110 -5.22 -17.20 14.68
CA ALA A 110 -5.59 -18.25 15.62
C ALA A 110 -5.25 -17.88 17.08
N ALA A 111 -4.21 -17.07 17.30
CA ALA A 111 -3.84 -16.56 18.62
C ALA A 111 -4.80 -15.47 19.15
N LEU A 112 -5.68 -14.93 18.30
CA LEU A 112 -6.65 -13.91 18.68
C LEU A 112 -7.95 -14.53 19.18
N THR A 113 -8.48 -13.96 20.27
CA THR A 113 -9.84 -14.24 20.74
C THR A 113 -10.90 -13.77 19.73
N GLY A 114 -12.13 -14.26 19.85
CA GLY A 114 -13.26 -13.81 19.03
C GLY A 114 -13.42 -12.28 18.97
N PRO A 115 -13.47 -11.58 20.12
CA PRO A 115 -13.56 -10.12 20.16
C PRO A 115 -12.37 -9.41 19.51
N GLN A 116 -11.13 -9.88 19.73
CA GLN A 116 -9.94 -9.30 19.10
C GLN A 116 -9.96 -9.46 17.57
N ARG A 117 -10.41 -10.62 17.08
CA ARG A 117 -10.62 -10.82 15.63
C ARG A 117 -11.66 -9.88 15.07
N ALA A 118 -12.78 -9.66 15.79
CA ALA A 118 -13.80 -8.71 15.37
C ALA A 118 -13.26 -7.27 15.27
N LEU A 119 -12.43 -6.85 16.22
CA LEU A 119 -11.75 -5.54 16.18
C LEU A 119 -10.81 -5.43 14.97
N LEU A 120 -10.02 -6.47 14.70
CA LEU A 120 -9.12 -6.52 13.54
C LEU A 120 -9.90 -6.45 12.22
N THR A 121 -10.98 -7.24 12.09
CA THR A 121 -11.86 -7.24 10.92
C THR A 121 -12.50 -5.87 10.69
N ARG A 122 -12.97 -5.21 11.75
CA ARG A 122 -13.51 -3.85 11.66
C ARG A 122 -12.43 -2.86 11.19
N ALA A 123 -11.24 -2.93 11.76
CA ALA A 123 -10.13 -2.06 11.36
C ALA A 123 -9.71 -2.31 9.90
N ARG A 124 -9.77 -3.56 9.42
CA ARG A 124 -9.54 -3.93 8.01
C ARG A 124 -10.60 -3.31 7.11
N ALA A 125 -11.87 -3.42 7.46
CA ALA A 125 -12.96 -2.81 6.70
C ALA A 125 -12.86 -1.27 6.66
N ASP A 126 -12.43 -0.64 7.75
CA ASP A 126 -12.18 0.81 7.79
C ASP A 126 -11.05 1.21 6.84
N LEU A 127 -9.96 0.44 6.81
CA LEU A 127 -8.84 0.66 5.90
C LEU A 127 -9.25 0.48 4.45
N ASP A 128 -10.08 -0.53 4.17
CA ASP A 128 -10.62 -0.81 2.84
C ASP A 128 -11.48 0.33 2.32
N ARG A 129 -12.43 0.82 3.12
CA ARG A 129 -13.26 1.98 2.78
C ARG A 129 -12.42 3.22 2.47
N ARG A 130 -11.35 3.47 3.24
CA ARG A 130 -10.44 4.58 2.97
C ARG A 130 -9.70 4.41 1.64
N ALA A 131 -9.21 3.21 1.35
CA ALA A 131 -8.54 2.92 0.09
C ALA A 131 -9.48 3.09 -1.12
N GLU A 132 -10.75 2.70 -0.98
CA GLU A 132 -11.78 2.91 -2.01
C GLU A 132 -12.03 4.40 -2.27
N LEU A 133 -12.15 5.21 -1.20
CA LEU A 133 -12.29 6.67 -1.33
C LEU A 133 -11.07 7.30 -2.03
N LEU A 134 -9.86 6.84 -1.72
CA LEU A 134 -8.63 7.30 -2.39
C LEU A 134 -8.60 6.88 -3.86
N ALA A 135 -8.99 5.65 -4.17
CA ALA A 135 -9.08 5.15 -5.54
C ALA A 135 -10.12 5.92 -6.37
N ALA A 136 -11.28 6.24 -5.77
CA ALA A 136 -12.29 7.07 -6.42
C ALA A 136 -11.74 8.46 -6.76
N ARG A 137 -11.01 9.10 -5.84
CA ARG A 137 -10.33 10.39 -6.08
C ARG A 137 -9.28 10.30 -7.19
N ALA A 138 -8.50 9.23 -7.24
CA ALA A 138 -7.48 9.04 -8.26
C ALA A 138 -8.08 8.90 -9.68
N ARG A 139 -9.25 8.26 -9.82
CA ARG A 139 -9.96 8.17 -11.12
C ARG A 139 -10.35 9.52 -11.69
N PHE A 140 -10.71 10.49 -10.84
CA PHE A 140 -11.01 11.85 -11.31
C PHE A 140 -9.76 12.59 -11.82
N ALA A 141 -8.56 12.20 -11.39
CA ALA A 141 -7.31 12.80 -11.82
C ALA A 141 -6.73 12.17 -13.11
N ALA A 142 -7.19 10.97 -13.49
CA ALA A 142 -6.77 10.27 -14.70
C ALA A 142 -7.98 9.55 -15.33
N PRO A 143 -8.56 10.07 -16.43
CA PRO A 143 -9.84 9.60 -16.99
C PRO A 143 -9.85 8.10 -17.35
N ASP A 144 -8.69 7.56 -17.74
CA ASP A 144 -8.55 6.15 -18.15
C ASP A 144 -8.50 5.18 -16.94
N GLY A 145 -8.42 5.71 -15.72
CA GLY A 145 -8.34 4.92 -14.48
C GLY A 145 -7.03 4.12 -14.32
N PRO A 146 -6.81 3.48 -13.16
CA PRO A 146 -5.64 2.64 -12.96
C PRO A 146 -5.75 1.34 -13.77
N VAL A 147 -4.66 0.96 -14.45
CA VAL A 147 -4.52 -0.28 -15.25
C VAL A 147 -4.74 -1.56 -14.42
N ASN A 148 -4.59 -1.49 -13.09
CA ASN A 148 -4.88 -2.57 -12.17
C ASN A 148 -5.49 -2.04 -10.85
N PRO A 149 -6.83 -2.11 -10.66
CA PRO A 149 -7.48 -1.56 -9.48
C PRO A 149 -7.09 -2.27 -8.18
N THR A 150 -6.79 -3.56 -8.23
CA THR A 150 -6.35 -4.36 -7.07
C THR A 150 -4.98 -3.88 -6.59
N LEU A 151 -4.05 -3.71 -7.51
CA LEU A 151 -2.71 -3.21 -7.23
C LEU A 151 -2.76 -1.79 -6.63
N THR A 152 -3.59 -0.91 -7.20
CA THR A 152 -3.81 0.44 -6.65
C THR A 152 -4.43 0.40 -5.25
N ARG A 153 -5.42 -0.47 -5.01
CA ARG A 153 -6.03 -0.65 -3.68
C ARG A 153 -5.00 -1.05 -2.64
N TYR A 154 -4.20 -2.10 -2.89
CA TYR A 154 -3.13 -2.50 -1.98
C TYR A 154 -2.08 -1.39 -1.81
N GLY A 155 -1.78 -0.64 -2.86
CA GLY A 155 -0.86 0.50 -2.81
C GLY A 155 -1.28 1.61 -1.85
N PHE A 156 -2.59 1.76 -1.57
CA PHE A 156 -3.09 2.69 -0.55
C PHE A 156 -3.13 2.11 0.87
N GLN A 157 -3.09 0.78 0.99
CA GLN A 157 -3.29 0.08 2.26
C GLN A 157 -1.98 -0.36 2.91
N VAL A 158 -0.99 -0.76 2.11
CA VAL A 158 0.25 -1.37 2.63
C VAL A 158 1.24 -0.29 3.08
N PRO A 159 1.94 -0.45 4.22
CA PRO A 159 3.02 0.46 4.58
C PRO A 159 4.16 0.40 3.54
N GLY A 160 4.63 1.57 3.09
CA GLY A 160 5.54 1.67 1.94
C GLY A 160 4.82 1.70 0.58
N GLY A 161 3.51 1.53 0.57
CA GLY A 161 2.62 1.81 -0.56
C GLY A 161 2.91 1.01 -1.82
N LEU A 162 2.68 1.65 -2.97
CA LEU A 162 2.74 1.04 -4.30
C LEU A 162 4.10 0.37 -4.60
N GLY A 163 5.20 0.95 -4.13
CA GLY A 163 6.54 0.42 -4.39
C GLY A 163 6.76 -0.96 -3.75
N VAL A 164 6.21 -1.20 -2.55
CA VAL A 164 6.25 -2.53 -1.91
C VAL A 164 5.37 -3.51 -2.66
N VAL A 165 4.17 -3.10 -3.08
CA VAL A 165 3.26 -3.95 -3.85
C VAL A 165 3.92 -4.39 -5.16
N LEU A 166 4.46 -3.46 -5.94
CA LEU A 166 5.12 -3.75 -7.21
C LEU A 166 6.31 -4.71 -7.03
N ARG A 167 7.12 -4.50 -5.99
CA ARG A 167 8.23 -5.40 -5.69
C ARG A 167 7.74 -6.81 -5.41
N LEU A 168 6.76 -6.98 -4.52
CA LEU A 168 6.22 -8.30 -4.18
C LEU A 168 5.51 -8.98 -5.36
N THR A 169 4.99 -8.22 -6.34
CA THR A 169 4.49 -8.82 -7.58
C THR A 169 5.59 -9.31 -8.50
N GLN A 170 6.80 -8.74 -8.42
CA GLN A 170 7.96 -9.14 -9.22
C GLN A 170 8.78 -10.24 -8.54
N HIS A 171 8.84 -10.19 -7.21
CA HIS A 171 9.62 -11.06 -6.33
C HIS A 171 8.74 -11.51 -5.15
N PRO A 172 7.80 -12.44 -5.35
CA PRO A 172 6.85 -12.88 -4.33
C PRO A 172 7.51 -13.58 -3.13
N GLU A 173 8.76 -14.01 -3.26
CA GLU A 173 9.59 -14.60 -2.21
C GLU A 173 10.27 -13.58 -1.29
N ASP A 174 10.29 -12.30 -1.65
CA ASP A 174 10.97 -11.26 -0.87
C ASP A 174 10.36 -11.10 0.51
N ASN A 175 11.22 -10.89 1.52
CA ASN A 175 10.77 -10.49 2.85
C ASN A 175 10.65 -8.96 2.97
N PRO A 176 9.43 -8.39 2.93
CA PRO A 176 9.23 -6.95 2.99
C PRO A 176 9.62 -6.33 4.34
N TYR A 177 9.82 -7.11 5.40
CA TYR A 177 10.28 -6.62 6.70
C TYR A 177 11.79 -6.36 6.74
N LEU A 178 12.57 -6.97 5.83
CA LEU A 178 14.00 -6.73 5.73
C LEU A 178 14.31 -5.45 4.95
N ASP A 179 13.52 -5.11 3.93
CA ASP A 179 13.92 -4.05 2.98
C ASP A 179 13.05 -2.78 3.02
N SER A 180 11.89 -2.82 3.68
CA SER A 180 11.00 -1.66 3.81
C SER A 180 11.02 -1.12 5.24
N ALA A 181 11.58 0.08 5.42
CA ALA A 181 11.65 0.74 6.72
C ALA A 181 10.27 0.89 7.41
N PRO A 182 9.17 1.25 6.70
CA PRO A 182 7.83 1.27 7.30
C PRO A 182 7.37 -0.10 7.85
N ASN A 183 7.61 -1.18 7.10
CA ASN A 183 7.19 -2.53 7.50
C ASN A 183 8.02 -3.02 8.69
N ARG A 184 9.34 -2.80 8.65
CA ARG A 184 10.26 -3.13 9.74
C ARG A 184 9.88 -2.39 11.02
N ALA A 185 9.58 -1.09 10.92
CA ALA A 185 9.19 -0.27 12.06
C ALA A 185 7.82 -0.67 12.64
N ALA A 186 6.88 -1.15 11.82
CA ALA A 186 5.61 -1.69 12.31
C ALA A 186 5.85 -2.99 13.10
N LEU A 187 6.59 -3.94 12.51
CA LEU A 187 6.93 -5.23 13.14
C LEU A 187 7.67 -5.03 14.47
N GLN A 188 8.70 -4.19 14.50
CA GLN A 188 9.47 -3.91 15.71
C GLN A 188 8.61 -3.30 16.81
N ARG A 189 7.75 -2.33 16.48
CA ARG A 189 6.83 -1.72 17.46
C ARG A 189 5.85 -2.75 18.04
N LEU A 190 5.31 -3.64 17.22
CA LEU A 190 4.45 -4.71 17.71
C LEU A 190 5.22 -5.66 18.64
N LEU A 191 6.40 -6.11 18.23
CA LEU A 191 7.26 -6.98 19.06
C LEU A 191 7.63 -6.33 20.40
N THR A 192 7.95 -5.04 20.43
CA THR A 192 8.22 -4.29 21.67
C THR A 192 6.98 -4.19 22.55
N THR A 193 5.80 -4.01 21.96
CA THR A 193 4.55 -3.90 22.70
C THR A 193 4.15 -5.24 23.33
N LEU A 194 4.38 -6.35 22.63
CA LEU A 194 4.14 -7.71 23.10
C LEU A 194 5.15 -8.22 24.14
N ALA A 195 6.23 -7.48 24.38
CA ALA A 195 7.26 -7.82 25.37
C ALA A 195 7.03 -7.16 26.74
N ARG A 196 6.02 -6.30 26.85
CA ARG A 196 5.59 -5.65 28.10
C ARG A 196 4.53 -6.49 28.78
#